data_AF-A0A2S4Y0M6-F1
#
_entry.id   AF-A0A2S4Y0M6-F1
#
_cell.length_a   1.000
_cell.length_b   1.000
_cell.length_c   1.000
_cell.angle_alpha   90.00
_cell.angle_beta   90.00
_cell.angle_gamma   90.00
#
_symmetry.space_group_name_H-M   'P 1'
#
loop_
_entity.id
_entity.type
_entity.pdbx_description
1 polymer ?
#
loop_
_entity_poly.entity_id
_entity_poly.type
_entity_poly.pdbx_seq_one_letter_code
_entity_poly.pdbx_strand_id
1 'polypeptide(L)'
;MARTVQRRKPTANAPKEHFATKATDHPEWPLFQEMMDKGGFPADVTESAWQLLLGGLVEQDQLNTQSADTSIDPAERRARRASNTWYRELVNLVGDHLRVTTPTMALWSGGFDVSKYAQAKGHTSLEFTRLGKIVDQLELHANWKLQAPLWNVLSRAFVERATGPVHVFLRAYNPDSVLIAQEIPQLRIIQKLNPAVEILWHPLYTNPDGTLREIAPDLRLTDDAAYRSRDKCVSVMYNYLLRLHDTNNKAAATAYGEMNELLAENVNAKAPQGQGEGGKRE
;
A
#
# COMPACT_ATOMS: atom_id res chain seq x y z
N MET A 1 -1.75 12.96 -12.71
CA MET A 1 -2.57 11.83 -12.21
C MET A 1 -1.65 10.92 -11.44
N ALA A 2 -1.77 10.86 -10.10
CA ALA A 2 -0.93 10.00 -9.27
C ALA A 2 -1.11 8.53 -9.68
N ARG A 3 -0.06 7.91 -10.22
CA ARG A 3 0.01 6.46 -10.46
C ARG A 3 0.65 5.82 -9.24
N THR A 4 -0.17 5.29 -8.35
CA THR A 4 0.27 4.47 -7.22
C THR A 4 0.46 3.02 -7.71
N VAL A 5 1.64 2.45 -7.43
CA VAL A 5 1.98 1.03 -7.63
C VAL A 5 1.10 0.15 -6.73
N GLN A 6 0.75 -1.03 -7.19
CA GLN A 6 -0.57 -1.60 -6.94
C GLN A 6 -0.57 -3.04 -6.40
N ARG A 7 -1.57 -3.39 -5.59
CA ARG A 7 -1.85 -4.74 -5.08
C ARG A 7 -3.01 -5.42 -5.89
N ARG A 8 -2.78 -5.59 -7.22
CA ARG A 8 -3.67 -6.01 -8.36
C ARG A 8 -4.65 -4.96 -8.96
N LYS A 9 -4.57 -4.67 -10.28
CA LYS A 9 -5.69 -4.03 -11.06
C LYS A 9 -6.73 -5.10 -11.26
N PRO A 10 -8.01 -4.71 -11.18
CA PRO A 10 -9.06 -5.51 -11.79
C PRO A 10 -8.70 -5.77 -13.25
N THR A 11 -8.84 -7.01 -13.71
CA THR A 11 -8.62 -7.34 -15.11
C THR A 11 -9.77 -6.80 -15.97
N ALA A 12 -9.67 -6.96 -17.29
CA ALA A 12 -10.77 -6.61 -18.20
C ALA A 12 -12.07 -7.38 -17.91
N ASN A 13 -11.96 -8.55 -17.24
CA ASN A 13 -13.08 -9.43 -16.94
C ASN A 13 -13.66 -9.23 -15.54
N ALA A 14 -13.10 -8.30 -14.75
CA ALA A 14 -13.56 -8.06 -13.39
C ALA A 14 -15.06 -7.65 -13.37
N PRO A 15 -15.82 -8.06 -12.34
CA PRO A 15 -17.24 -7.74 -12.21
C PRO A 15 -17.49 -6.23 -12.18
N LYS A 16 -18.55 -5.76 -12.83
CA LYS A 16 -18.94 -4.33 -12.86
C LYS A 16 -20.21 -4.03 -12.04
N GLU A 17 -20.87 -5.08 -11.57
CA GLU A 17 -22.09 -4.99 -10.79
C GLU A 17 -21.78 -5.06 -9.29
N HIS A 18 -22.66 -4.46 -8.48
CA HIS A 18 -22.68 -4.63 -7.03
C HIS A 18 -23.49 -5.88 -6.66
N PHE A 19 -22.86 -6.83 -5.96
CA PHE A 19 -23.48 -8.11 -5.60
C PHE A 19 -23.96 -8.18 -4.14
N ALA A 20 -23.97 -7.09 -3.38
CA ALA A 20 -24.25 -7.12 -1.94
C ALA A 20 -25.60 -7.78 -1.56
N THR A 21 -26.64 -7.66 -2.39
CA THR A 21 -27.96 -8.28 -2.15
C THR A 21 -28.10 -9.69 -2.72
N LYS A 22 -27.11 -10.16 -3.48
CA LYS A 22 -27.04 -11.47 -4.14
C LYS A 22 -25.62 -12.02 -4.08
N ALA A 23 -25.07 -12.04 -2.86
CA ALA A 23 -23.64 -12.24 -2.63
C ALA A 23 -23.09 -13.55 -3.23
N THR A 24 -23.90 -14.61 -3.24
CA THR A 24 -23.53 -15.92 -3.78
C THR A 24 -23.47 -15.97 -5.31
N ASP A 25 -24.08 -15.01 -5.99
CA ASP A 25 -24.06 -14.92 -7.47
C ASP A 25 -22.77 -14.27 -7.98
N HIS A 26 -21.96 -13.69 -7.08
CA HIS A 26 -20.69 -13.08 -7.46
C HIS A 26 -19.72 -14.16 -7.97
N PRO A 27 -19.03 -13.95 -9.11
CA PRO A 27 -18.23 -15.00 -9.75
C PRO A 27 -17.05 -15.49 -8.90
N GLU A 28 -16.52 -14.64 -8.03
CA GLU A 28 -15.43 -14.99 -7.10
C GLU A 28 -15.91 -15.73 -5.84
N TRP A 29 -17.21 -15.90 -5.61
CA TRP A 29 -17.73 -16.54 -4.39
C TRP A 29 -17.22 -17.97 -4.19
N PRO A 30 -17.23 -18.88 -5.19
CA PRO A 30 -16.71 -20.24 -5.02
C PRO A 30 -15.23 -20.26 -4.66
N LEU A 31 -14.42 -19.41 -5.31
CA LEU A 31 -12.99 -19.29 -5.01
C LEU A 31 -12.77 -18.77 -3.58
N PHE A 32 -13.51 -17.75 -3.18
CA PHE A 32 -13.42 -17.20 -1.83
C PHE A 32 -13.75 -18.25 -0.76
N GLN A 33 -14.85 -19.00 -0.93
CA GLN A 33 -15.21 -20.09 -0.02
C GLN A 33 -14.11 -21.15 0.07
N GLU A 34 -13.60 -21.63 -1.07
CA GLU A 34 -12.53 -22.63 -1.12
C GLU A 34 -11.27 -22.15 -0.40
N MET A 35 -10.90 -20.88 -0.60
CA MET A 35 -9.71 -20.30 0.01
C MET A 35 -9.86 -20.07 1.51
N MET A 36 -11.05 -19.66 1.97
CA MET A 36 -11.37 -19.51 3.38
C MET A 36 -11.39 -20.87 4.08
N ASP A 37 -11.99 -21.90 3.47
CA ASP A 37 -11.98 -23.27 3.99
C ASP A 37 -10.56 -23.83 4.11
N LYS A 38 -9.75 -23.75 3.04
CA LYS A 38 -8.33 -24.13 3.05
C LYS A 38 -7.51 -23.30 4.05
N GLY A 39 -7.92 -22.06 4.26
CA GLY A 39 -7.34 -21.15 5.23
C GLY A 39 -7.70 -21.51 6.67
N GLY A 40 -8.63 -22.44 6.91
CA GLY A 40 -9.13 -22.86 8.21
C GLY A 40 -10.04 -21.83 8.88
N PHE A 41 -10.83 -21.10 8.09
CA PHE A 41 -11.81 -20.14 8.59
C PHE A 41 -13.16 -20.83 8.84
N PRO A 42 -13.85 -20.52 9.95
CA PRO A 42 -15.22 -20.98 10.17
C PRO A 42 -16.18 -20.52 9.07
N ALA A 43 -17.24 -21.31 8.82
CA ALA A 43 -18.21 -21.03 7.77
C ALA A 43 -18.97 -19.71 8.03
N ASP A 44 -19.34 -19.44 9.28
CA ASP A 44 -20.01 -18.20 9.70
C ASP A 44 -19.11 -16.97 9.49
N VAL A 45 -17.80 -17.10 9.79
CA VAL A 45 -16.81 -16.06 9.50
C VAL A 45 -16.65 -15.85 7.99
N THR A 46 -16.67 -16.93 7.21
CA THR A 46 -16.57 -16.90 5.75
C THR A 46 -17.73 -16.12 5.15
N GLU A 47 -18.96 -16.51 5.46
CA GLU A 47 -20.17 -15.83 4.98
C GLU A 47 -20.21 -14.36 5.42
N SER A 48 -19.92 -14.08 6.69
CA SER A 48 -19.92 -12.72 7.22
C SER A 48 -18.85 -11.86 6.56
N ALA A 49 -17.62 -12.37 6.38
CA ALA A 49 -16.55 -11.64 5.72
C ALA A 49 -16.91 -11.33 4.25
N TRP A 50 -17.56 -12.25 3.56
CA TRP A 50 -18.01 -12.02 2.19
C TRP A 50 -19.06 -10.93 2.07
N GLN A 51 -20.07 -10.97 2.94
CA GLN A 51 -21.08 -9.92 3.03
C GLN A 51 -20.44 -8.57 3.35
N LEU A 52 -19.47 -8.55 4.26
CA LEU A 52 -18.76 -7.34 4.64
C LEU A 52 -17.93 -6.74 3.48
N LEU A 53 -17.26 -7.60 2.71
CA LEU A 53 -16.52 -7.19 1.50
C LEU A 53 -17.46 -6.56 0.46
N LEU A 54 -18.56 -7.23 0.12
CA LEU A 54 -19.47 -6.76 -0.93
C LEU A 54 -20.29 -5.54 -0.49
N GLY A 55 -20.80 -5.50 0.75
CA GLY A 55 -21.47 -4.33 1.29
C GLY A 55 -20.54 -3.13 1.40
N GLY A 56 -19.25 -3.37 1.72
CA GLY A 56 -18.24 -2.32 1.72
C GLY A 56 -17.97 -1.71 0.35
N LEU A 57 -18.08 -2.46 -0.75
CA LEU A 57 -18.00 -1.88 -2.10
C LEU A 57 -19.16 -0.91 -2.37
N VAL A 58 -20.37 -1.27 -1.96
CA VAL A 58 -21.58 -0.44 -2.14
C VAL A 58 -21.47 0.83 -1.31
N GLU A 59 -21.11 0.73 -0.03
CA GLU A 59 -20.90 1.90 0.82
C GLU A 59 -19.77 2.78 0.26
N GLN A 60 -18.69 2.19 -0.25
CA GLN A 60 -17.59 2.96 -0.81
C GLN A 60 -18.01 3.75 -2.06
N ASP A 61 -18.90 3.20 -2.87
CA ASP A 61 -19.43 3.89 -4.05
C ASP A 61 -20.29 5.11 -3.66
N GLN A 62 -21.11 4.95 -2.63
CA GLN A 62 -21.90 6.03 -2.03
C GLN A 62 -20.99 7.13 -1.45
N LEU A 63 -19.98 6.74 -0.66
CA LEU A 63 -19.01 7.66 -0.07
C LEU A 63 -18.20 8.42 -1.14
N ASN A 64 -17.83 7.73 -2.22
CA ASN A 64 -17.13 8.34 -3.34
C ASN A 64 -18.02 9.37 -4.06
N THR A 65 -19.29 9.05 -4.27
CA THR A 65 -20.29 9.95 -4.87
C THR A 65 -20.52 11.18 -4.00
N GLN A 66 -20.74 11.00 -2.69
CA GLN A 66 -20.91 12.10 -1.73
C GLN A 66 -19.66 12.98 -1.63
N SER A 67 -18.48 12.41 -1.84
CA SER A 67 -17.20 13.11 -1.80
C SER A 67 -16.77 13.68 -3.16
N ALA A 68 -17.66 13.66 -4.16
CA ALA A 68 -17.38 14.21 -5.49
C ALA A 68 -17.52 15.73 -5.54
N ASP A 69 -18.28 16.33 -4.62
CA ASP A 69 -18.44 17.78 -4.49
C ASP A 69 -17.07 18.44 -4.27
N THR A 70 -16.67 19.33 -5.18
CA THR A 70 -15.37 20.02 -5.14
C THR A 70 -15.38 21.26 -4.27
N SER A 71 -16.56 21.70 -3.78
CA SER A 71 -16.67 22.80 -2.82
C SER A 71 -16.23 22.41 -1.41
N ILE A 72 -16.24 21.11 -1.09
CA ILE A 72 -15.79 20.56 0.19
C ILE A 72 -14.26 20.50 0.22
N ASP A 73 -13.69 20.85 1.38
CA ASP A 73 -12.25 20.79 1.64
C ASP A 73 -11.65 19.41 1.26
N PRO A 74 -10.50 19.37 0.53
CA PRO A 74 -9.87 18.12 0.14
C PRO A 74 -9.53 17.14 1.28
N ALA A 75 -9.19 17.63 2.47
CA ALA A 75 -8.94 16.76 3.62
C ALA A 75 -10.24 16.16 4.16
N GLU A 76 -11.31 16.96 4.23
CA GLU A 76 -12.65 16.47 4.61
C GLU A 76 -13.15 15.40 3.63
N ARG A 77 -13.01 15.61 2.31
CA ARG A 77 -13.37 14.60 1.30
C ARG A 77 -12.57 13.30 1.44
N ARG A 78 -11.29 13.40 1.82
CA ARG A 78 -10.46 12.23 2.12
C ARG A 78 -10.95 11.49 3.36
N ALA A 79 -11.28 12.22 4.42
CA ALA A 79 -11.82 11.64 5.65
C ALA A 79 -13.15 10.92 5.40
N ARG A 80 -14.07 11.52 4.64
CA ARG A 80 -15.34 10.90 4.23
C ARG A 80 -15.12 9.62 3.42
N ARG A 81 -14.24 9.63 2.41
CA ARG A 81 -13.93 8.40 1.66
C ARG A 81 -13.30 7.29 2.52
N ALA A 82 -12.64 7.65 3.61
CA ALA A 82 -12.06 6.70 4.57
C ALA A 82 -13.06 6.25 5.66
N SER A 83 -14.30 6.76 5.66
CA SER A 83 -15.29 6.48 6.69
C SER A 83 -16.15 5.24 6.43
N ASN A 84 -15.73 4.33 5.54
CA ASN A 84 -16.42 3.06 5.26
C ASN A 84 -16.53 2.20 6.53
N THR A 85 -17.77 1.97 7.00
CA THR A 85 -18.07 1.20 8.21
C THR A 85 -17.97 -0.29 7.98
N TRP A 86 -18.38 -0.77 6.80
CA TRP A 86 -18.37 -2.19 6.45
C TRP A 86 -16.94 -2.75 6.42
N TYR A 87 -16.00 -2.02 5.83
CA TYR A 87 -14.59 -2.42 5.84
C TYR A 87 -13.96 -2.38 7.24
N ARG A 88 -14.46 -1.53 8.15
CA ARG A 88 -14.04 -1.56 9.56
C ARG A 88 -14.57 -2.79 10.28
N GLU A 89 -15.84 -3.13 10.07
CA GLU A 89 -16.42 -4.36 10.64
C GLU A 89 -15.76 -5.62 10.08
N LEU A 90 -15.38 -5.61 8.79
CA LEU A 90 -14.56 -6.68 8.22
C LEU A 90 -13.28 -6.85 9.04
N VAL A 91 -12.51 -5.77 9.24
CA VAL A 91 -11.28 -5.79 10.03
C VAL A 91 -11.52 -6.31 11.46
N ASN A 92 -12.62 -5.91 12.11
CA ASN A 92 -12.96 -6.41 13.45
C ASN A 92 -13.18 -7.92 13.45
N LEU A 93 -13.90 -8.43 12.44
CA LEU A 93 -14.21 -9.85 12.30
C LEU A 93 -12.95 -10.69 12.04
N VAL A 94 -12.06 -10.22 11.17
CA VAL A 94 -10.96 -11.03 10.62
C VAL A 94 -9.58 -10.63 11.12
N GLY A 95 -9.47 -9.62 11.98
CA GLY A 95 -8.19 -8.98 12.33
C GLY A 95 -7.17 -9.93 12.95
N ASP A 96 -7.61 -10.96 13.67
CA ASP A 96 -6.71 -11.98 14.22
C ASP A 96 -6.09 -12.90 13.15
N HIS A 97 -6.67 -12.94 11.95
CA HIS A 97 -6.14 -13.68 10.81
C HIS A 97 -5.12 -12.88 9.99
N LEU A 98 -4.83 -11.63 10.40
CA LEU A 98 -3.74 -10.79 9.90
C LEU A 98 -2.44 -10.95 10.71
N ARG A 99 -2.38 -11.90 11.66
CA ARG A 99 -1.19 -12.11 12.49
C ARG A 99 0.04 -12.47 11.65
N VAL A 100 1.19 -11.94 12.08
CA VAL A 100 2.52 -12.26 11.55
C VAL A 100 2.86 -13.70 11.95
N THR A 101 3.25 -14.53 10.99
CA THR A 101 3.58 -15.96 11.23
C THR A 101 5.08 -16.22 11.33
N THR A 102 5.90 -15.25 10.94
CA THR A 102 7.36 -15.27 11.09
C THR A 102 7.81 -14.35 12.26
N PRO A 103 9.11 -14.34 12.64
CA PRO A 103 9.57 -13.54 13.76
C PRO A 103 9.35 -12.03 13.60
N THR A 104 9.29 -11.53 12.36
CA THR A 104 9.20 -10.09 12.08
C THR A 104 8.27 -9.77 10.92
N MET A 105 7.71 -8.57 10.97
CA MET A 105 6.81 -8.02 9.96
C MET A 105 7.60 -7.37 8.82
N ALA A 106 7.08 -7.44 7.60
CA ALA A 106 7.54 -6.65 6.47
C ALA A 106 6.45 -5.71 5.94
N LEU A 107 6.87 -4.48 5.65
CA LEU A 107 6.12 -3.51 4.86
C LEU A 107 6.91 -3.20 3.59
N TRP A 108 6.24 -2.81 2.51
CA TRP A 108 6.94 -2.60 1.25
C TRP A 108 6.27 -1.57 0.35
N SER A 109 7.09 -0.95 -0.50
CA SER A 109 6.64 -0.11 -1.61
C SER A 109 7.56 -0.28 -2.82
N GLY A 110 6.95 -0.18 -4.00
CA GLY A 110 7.64 -0.20 -5.28
C GLY A 110 7.40 -1.46 -6.13
N GLY A 111 6.54 -2.39 -5.72
CA GLY A 111 6.06 -3.52 -6.55
C GLY A 111 5.98 -4.86 -5.81
N PHE A 112 5.12 -5.77 -6.28
CA PHE A 112 4.78 -7.02 -5.57
C PHE A 112 5.97 -7.97 -5.37
N ASP A 113 6.96 -7.93 -6.26
CA ASP A 113 8.22 -8.64 -6.12
C ASP A 113 9.04 -8.21 -4.89
N VAL A 114 8.86 -6.98 -4.40
CA VAL A 114 9.42 -6.55 -3.10
C VAL A 114 8.80 -7.33 -1.94
N SER A 115 7.49 -7.60 -2.00
CA SER A 115 6.79 -8.45 -1.01
C SER A 115 7.40 -9.86 -0.98
N LYS A 116 7.63 -10.45 -2.16
CA LYS A 116 8.26 -11.78 -2.29
C LYS A 116 9.70 -11.78 -1.77
N TYR A 117 10.47 -10.73 -2.05
CA TYR A 117 11.83 -10.58 -1.53
C TYR A 117 11.84 -10.53 0.01
N ALA A 118 10.94 -9.75 0.61
CA ALA A 118 10.80 -9.68 2.06
C ALA A 118 10.43 -11.04 2.67
N GLN A 119 9.54 -11.79 2.02
CA GLN A 119 9.17 -13.14 2.43
C GLN A 119 10.36 -14.12 2.37
N ALA A 120 11.15 -14.07 1.29
CA ALA A 120 12.35 -14.89 1.16
C ALA A 120 13.40 -14.60 2.25
N LYS A 121 13.40 -13.38 2.80
CA LYS A 121 14.21 -12.98 3.97
C LYS A 121 13.60 -13.38 5.32
N GLY A 122 12.47 -14.07 5.33
CA GLY A 122 11.81 -14.56 6.55
C GLY A 122 10.88 -13.55 7.21
N HIS A 123 10.45 -12.51 6.49
CA HIS A 123 9.52 -11.50 7.02
C HIS A 123 8.10 -11.71 6.47
N THR A 124 7.07 -11.50 7.29
CA THR A 124 5.68 -11.63 6.82
C THR A 124 5.17 -10.27 6.34
N SER A 125 4.77 -10.15 5.06
CA SER A 125 3.99 -9.01 4.57
C SER A 125 2.49 -9.26 4.69
N LEU A 126 1.68 -8.23 4.47
CA LEU A 126 0.21 -8.35 4.50
C LEU A 126 -0.28 -9.49 3.59
N GLU A 127 0.24 -9.57 2.36
CA GLU A 127 -0.21 -10.56 1.36
C GLU A 127 0.18 -12.00 1.71
N PHE A 128 1.09 -12.19 2.68
CA PHE A 128 1.49 -13.50 3.19
C PHE A 128 0.84 -13.86 4.53
N THR A 129 -0.07 -13.03 5.04
CA THR A 129 -0.96 -13.43 6.13
C THR A 129 -2.04 -14.39 5.63
N ARG A 130 -2.68 -15.15 6.54
CA ARG A 130 -3.75 -16.09 6.18
C ARG A 130 -4.86 -15.41 5.38
N LEU A 131 -5.35 -14.26 5.86
CA LEU A 131 -6.39 -13.51 5.16
C LEU A 131 -5.86 -12.72 3.96
N GLY A 132 -4.70 -12.06 4.09
CA GLY A 132 -4.19 -11.19 3.03
C GLY A 132 -3.96 -11.95 1.72
N LYS A 133 -3.50 -13.21 1.81
CA LYS A 133 -3.37 -14.11 0.66
C LYS A 133 -4.70 -14.41 -0.05
N ILE A 134 -5.79 -14.41 0.71
CA ILE A 134 -7.15 -14.65 0.19
C ILE A 134 -7.61 -13.41 -0.55
N VAL A 135 -7.60 -12.25 0.12
CA VAL A 135 -8.09 -10.99 -0.45
C VAL A 135 -7.26 -10.54 -1.67
N ASP A 136 -5.95 -10.82 -1.70
CA ASP A 136 -5.07 -10.51 -2.84
C ASP A 136 -5.41 -11.29 -4.13
N GLN A 137 -6.15 -12.40 -4.02
CA GLN A 137 -6.50 -13.23 -5.18
C GLN A 137 -7.84 -12.86 -5.81
N LEU A 138 -8.67 -12.08 -5.13
CA LEU A 138 -10.05 -11.81 -5.54
C LEU A 138 -10.14 -10.62 -6.50
N GLU A 139 -10.99 -10.74 -7.51
CA GLU A 139 -11.43 -9.62 -8.34
C GLU A 139 -12.83 -9.17 -7.96
N LEU A 140 -12.92 -8.38 -6.89
CA LEU A 140 -14.20 -7.98 -6.30
C LEU A 140 -14.99 -6.99 -7.17
N HIS A 141 -14.31 -6.09 -7.88
CA HIS A 141 -14.96 -5.10 -8.74
C HIS A 141 -14.00 -4.42 -9.75
N ALA A 142 -14.47 -4.09 -10.95
CA ALA A 142 -13.68 -3.44 -12.01
C ALA A 142 -13.20 -2.01 -11.64
N ASN A 143 -13.97 -1.31 -10.81
CA ASN A 143 -13.60 0.01 -10.32
C ASN A 143 -12.67 -0.09 -9.09
N TRP A 144 -11.36 0.06 -9.31
CA TRP A 144 -10.35 0.07 -8.27
C TRP A 144 -10.59 1.09 -7.14
N LYS A 145 -11.28 2.21 -7.41
CA LYS A 145 -11.58 3.22 -6.38
C LYS A 145 -12.51 2.72 -5.28
N LEU A 146 -13.22 1.61 -5.51
CA LEU A 146 -14.04 0.96 -4.49
C LEU A 146 -13.20 0.05 -3.57
N GLN A 147 -12.13 -0.53 -4.11
CA GLN A 147 -11.28 -1.48 -3.40
C GLN A 147 -10.10 -0.83 -2.68
N ALA A 148 -9.57 0.29 -3.19
CA ALA A 148 -8.40 0.94 -2.57
C ALA A 148 -8.58 1.25 -1.06
N PRO A 149 -9.76 1.70 -0.59
CA PRO A 149 -9.99 1.94 0.84
C PRO A 149 -10.01 0.67 1.71
N LEU A 150 -10.41 -0.48 1.16
CA LEU A 150 -10.31 -1.78 1.84
C LEU A 150 -8.84 -2.09 2.18
N TRP A 151 -7.94 -1.92 1.21
CA TRP A 151 -6.51 -2.14 1.42
C TRP A 151 -5.92 -1.20 2.47
N ASN A 152 -6.39 0.04 2.54
CA ASN A 152 -5.94 0.98 3.57
C ASN A 152 -6.30 0.50 4.99
N VAL A 153 -7.53 0.02 5.20
CA VAL A 153 -7.94 -0.45 6.53
C VAL A 153 -7.25 -1.76 6.90
N LEU A 154 -7.10 -2.70 5.95
CA LEU A 154 -6.36 -3.95 6.17
C LEU A 154 -4.89 -3.68 6.49
N SER A 155 -4.26 -2.74 5.78
CA SER A 155 -2.85 -2.38 6.01
C SER A 155 -2.64 -1.76 7.40
N ARG A 156 -3.56 -0.91 7.86
CA ARG A 156 -3.51 -0.37 9.23
C ARG A 156 -3.69 -1.47 10.27
N ALA A 157 -4.69 -2.32 10.10
CA ALA A 157 -4.97 -3.43 11.01
C ALA A 157 -3.81 -4.43 11.11
N PHE A 158 -3.13 -4.67 9.99
CA PHE A 158 -1.93 -5.51 9.94
C PHE A 158 -0.80 -4.92 10.77
N VAL A 159 -0.50 -3.63 10.58
CA VAL A 159 0.54 -2.90 11.32
C VAL A 159 0.29 -2.89 12.83
N GLU A 160 -0.98 -2.85 13.25
CA GLU A 160 -1.36 -2.94 14.68
C GLU A 160 -0.93 -4.25 15.34
N ARG A 161 -0.57 -5.28 14.55
CA ARG A 161 -0.12 -6.58 15.06
C ARG A 161 1.40 -6.70 15.16
N ALA A 162 2.13 -5.61 14.93
CA ALA A 162 3.58 -5.58 15.12
C ALA A 162 3.93 -5.79 16.61
N THR A 163 4.70 -6.83 16.91
CA THR A 163 5.17 -7.15 18.27
C THR A 163 6.67 -6.96 18.45
N GLY A 164 7.43 -6.87 17.36
CA GLY A 164 8.88 -6.73 17.32
C GLY A 164 9.33 -5.91 16.10
N PRO A 165 10.59 -6.06 15.65
CA PRO A 165 11.12 -5.31 14.53
C PRO A 165 10.24 -5.42 13.27
N VAL A 166 10.10 -4.29 12.57
CA VAL A 166 9.37 -4.17 11.32
C VAL A 166 10.32 -3.71 10.23
N HIS A 167 10.46 -4.53 9.20
CA HIS A 167 11.34 -4.29 8.07
C HIS A 167 10.57 -3.63 6.93
N VAL A 168 10.99 -2.44 6.52
CA VAL A 168 10.36 -1.63 5.48
C VAL A 168 11.24 -1.65 4.23
N PHE A 169 10.81 -2.39 3.22
CA PHE A 169 11.52 -2.57 1.96
C PHE A 169 11.06 -1.55 0.92
N LEU A 170 11.98 -0.71 0.44
CA LEU A 170 11.65 0.43 -0.39
C LEU A 170 12.41 0.37 -1.71
N ARG A 171 11.72 0.03 -2.81
CA ARG A 171 12.27 0.18 -4.17
C ARG A 171 11.92 1.53 -4.80
N ALA A 172 10.78 2.09 -4.40
CA ALA A 172 10.35 3.41 -4.84
C ALA A 172 9.64 4.13 -3.69
N TYR A 173 9.93 5.42 -3.56
CA TYR A 173 9.35 6.29 -2.54
C TYR A 173 8.22 7.10 -3.14
N ASN A 174 7.03 7.03 -2.55
CA ASN A 174 5.92 7.92 -2.87
C ASN A 174 5.26 8.35 -1.54
N PRO A 175 5.21 9.66 -1.22
CA PRO A 175 4.63 10.13 0.04
C PRO A 175 3.13 9.82 0.17
N ASP A 176 2.43 9.65 -0.94
CA ASP A 176 0.99 9.31 -0.98
C ASP A 176 0.73 7.80 -1.02
N SER A 177 1.77 6.96 -0.97
CA SER A 177 1.60 5.50 -0.91
C SER A 177 0.91 5.06 0.38
N VAL A 178 0.21 3.91 0.35
CA VAL A 178 -0.39 3.30 1.55
C VAL A 178 0.66 3.11 2.64
N LEU A 179 1.87 2.70 2.27
CA LEU A 179 3.00 2.59 3.18
C LEU A 179 3.24 3.89 3.95
N ILE A 180 3.50 4.98 3.24
CA ILE A 180 3.90 6.23 3.89
C ILE A 180 2.72 6.96 4.54
N ALA A 181 1.54 6.93 3.92
CA ALA A 181 0.38 7.68 4.38
C ALA A 181 -0.47 6.96 5.43
N GLN A 182 -0.46 5.62 5.47
CA GLN A 182 -1.33 4.81 6.35
C GLN A 182 -0.52 3.93 7.31
N GLU A 183 0.41 3.13 6.79
CA GLU A 183 1.13 2.12 7.58
C GLU A 183 2.12 2.76 8.55
N ILE A 184 2.99 3.67 8.09
CA ILE A 184 4.05 4.27 8.92
C ILE A 184 3.50 5.16 10.05
N PRO A 185 2.49 6.03 9.86
CA PRO A 185 1.90 6.78 10.96
C PRO A 185 1.29 5.87 12.04
N GLN A 186 0.57 4.82 11.62
CA GLN A 186 0.02 3.83 12.54
C GLN A 186 1.13 3.08 13.29
N LEU A 187 2.19 2.66 12.59
CA LEU A 187 3.31 1.94 13.19
C LEU A 187 4.04 2.80 14.24
N ARG A 188 4.14 4.11 14.03
CA ARG A 188 4.69 5.04 15.02
C ARG A 188 3.84 5.15 16.28
N ILE A 189 2.52 4.98 16.18
CA ILE A 189 1.64 4.90 17.36
C ILE A 189 1.94 3.61 18.11
N ILE A 190 2.03 2.47 17.40
CA ILE A 190 2.35 1.17 17.99
C ILE A 190 3.72 1.17 18.65
N GLN A 191 4.75 1.74 18.01
CA GLN A 191 6.09 1.89 18.56
C GLN A 191 6.13 2.66 19.88
N LYS A 192 5.28 3.68 20.06
CA LYS A 192 5.17 4.41 21.33
C LYS A 192 4.61 3.54 22.45
N LEU A 193 3.76 2.57 22.12
CA LEU A 193 3.13 1.65 23.06
C LEU A 193 3.98 0.39 23.30
N ASN A 194 4.76 -0.02 22.31
CA ASN A 194 5.64 -1.18 22.34
C ASN A 194 7.03 -0.82 21.76
N PRO A 195 8.00 -0.45 22.60
CA PRO A 195 9.34 -0.08 22.16
C PRO A 195 10.13 -1.20 21.46
N ALA A 196 9.72 -2.48 21.58
CA ALA A 196 10.32 -3.58 20.81
C ALA A 196 10.03 -3.46 19.31
N VAL A 197 9.05 -2.65 18.93
CA VAL A 197 8.75 -2.33 17.54
C VAL A 197 9.75 -1.30 17.03
N GLU A 198 10.86 -1.81 16.50
CA GLU A 198 11.86 -1.01 15.78
C GLU A 198 11.55 -0.97 14.28
N ILE A 199 11.64 0.20 13.66
CA ILE A 199 11.43 0.34 12.20
C ILE A 199 12.79 0.32 11.51
N LEU A 200 13.02 -0.70 10.69
CA LEU A 200 14.24 -0.91 9.92
C LEU A 200 13.94 -0.69 8.43
N TRP A 201 14.62 0.24 7.79
CA TRP A 201 14.37 0.63 6.40
C TRP A 201 15.43 0.04 5.47
N HIS A 202 15.01 -0.58 4.37
CA HIS A 202 15.86 -1.29 3.42
C HIS A 202 15.68 -0.69 2.02
N PRO A 203 16.64 0.12 1.52
CA PRO A 203 16.58 0.67 0.17
C PRO A 203 16.94 -0.41 -0.85
N LEU A 204 16.10 -0.60 -1.85
CA LEU A 204 16.24 -1.66 -2.85
C LEU A 204 16.56 -1.11 -4.23
N TYR A 205 17.35 -1.88 -4.97
CA TYR A 205 17.54 -1.73 -6.40
C TYR A 205 17.24 -3.06 -7.10
N THR A 206 16.64 -2.98 -8.30
CA THR A 206 16.41 -4.15 -9.15
C THR A 206 17.50 -4.21 -10.22
N ASN A 207 18.31 -5.26 -10.19
CA ASN A 207 19.33 -5.53 -11.19
C ASN A 207 18.72 -5.80 -12.58
N PRO A 208 19.52 -5.72 -13.66
CA PRO A 208 19.05 -6.01 -15.02
C PRO A 208 18.45 -7.42 -15.19
N ASP A 209 18.87 -8.39 -14.39
CA ASP A 209 18.35 -9.76 -14.35
C ASP A 209 17.04 -9.89 -13.54
N GLY A 210 16.52 -8.80 -12.98
CA GLY A 210 15.32 -8.77 -12.15
C GLY A 210 15.56 -9.08 -10.67
N THR A 211 16.79 -9.38 -10.25
CA THR A 211 17.09 -9.65 -8.84
C THR A 211 17.05 -8.38 -8.00
N LEU A 212 16.50 -8.47 -6.78
CA LEU A 212 16.49 -7.37 -5.83
C LEU A 212 17.72 -7.46 -4.92
N ARG A 213 18.36 -6.31 -4.69
CA ARG A 213 19.48 -6.14 -3.77
C ARG A 213 19.28 -4.90 -2.92
N GLU A 214 19.87 -4.90 -1.73
CA GLU A 214 19.88 -3.77 -0.81
C GLU A 214 21.07 -2.84 -1.07
N ILE A 215 20.84 -1.55 -0.98
CA ILE A 215 21.86 -0.52 -1.25
C ILE A 215 22.56 -0.16 0.06
N ALA A 216 23.85 -0.45 0.16
CA ALA A 216 24.68 -0.12 1.31
C ALA A 216 25.07 1.38 1.35
N PRO A 217 25.58 1.90 2.50
CA PRO A 217 25.91 3.32 2.63
C PRO A 217 26.96 3.84 1.63
N ASP A 218 27.83 2.94 1.15
CA ASP A 218 28.87 3.20 0.16
C ASP A 218 28.38 2.97 -1.29
N LEU A 219 27.06 2.81 -1.48
CA LEU A 219 26.39 2.57 -2.75
C LEU A 219 26.72 1.22 -3.40
N ARG A 220 27.32 0.27 -2.68
CA ARG A 220 27.39 -1.13 -3.15
C ARG A 220 26.05 -1.82 -2.98
N LEU A 221 25.74 -2.72 -3.92
CA LEU A 221 24.63 -3.65 -3.79
C LEU A 221 25.02 -4.83 -2.91
N THR A 222 24.16 -5.18 -1.96
CA THR A 222 24.39 -6.21 -0.95
C THR A 222 23.10 -7.00 -0.69
N ASP A 223 23.19 -8.04 0.13
CA ASP A 223 22.03 -8.82 0.57
C ASP A 223 21.41 -8.32 1.87
N ASP A 224 22.07 -7.38 2.56
CA ASP A 224 21.59 -6.83 3.83
C ASP A 224 22.16 -5.44 4.11
N ALA A 225 21.29 -4.43 4.04
CA ALA A 225 21.56 -3.05 4.42
C ALA A 225 20.29 -2.42 4.99
N ALA A 226 20.29 -2.21 6.31
CA ALA A 226 19.17 -1.62 7.05
C ALA A 226 19.53 -0.26 7.66
N TYR A 227 18.54 0.62 7.72
CA TYR A 227 18.67 1.97 8.27
C TYR A 227 17.56 2.27 9.28
N ARG A 228 17.90 2.93 10.38
CA ARG A 228 16.91 3.37 11.38
C ARG A 228 16.13 4.63 10.97
N SER A 229 16.51 5.26 9.86
CA SER A 229 15.90 6.49 9.36
C SER A 229 15.37 6.31 7.95
N ARG A 230 14.09 6.64 7.76
CA ARG A 230 13.45 6.76 6.45
C ARG A 230 14.25 7.68 5.53
N ASP A 231 14.61 8.85 6.02
CA ASP A 231 15.25 9.88 5.19
C ASP A 231 16.63 9.44 4.73
N LYS A 232 17.36 8.69 5.58
CA LYS A 232 18.63 8.07 5.18
C LYS A 232 18.42 6.98 4.13
N CYS A 233 17.43 6.10 4.31
CA CYS A 233 17.07 5.06 3.34
C CYS A 233 16.72 5.67 1.97
N VAL A 234 15.82 6.65 1.94
CA VAL A 234 15.40 7.35 0.71
C VAL A 234 16.59 8.07 0.08
N SER A 235 17.42 8.76 0.87
CA SER A 235 18.61 9.44 0.37
C SER A 235 19.62 8.48 -0.28
N VAL A 236 19.88 7.32 0.33
CA VAL A 236 20.78 6.30 -0.24
C VAL A 236 20.21 5.75 -1.54
N MET A 237 18.91 5.41 -1.57
CA MET A 237 18.21 4.94 -2.76
C MET A 237 18.30 5.94 -3.91
N TYR A 238 18.03 7.22 -3.65
CA TYR A 238 18.09 8.27 -4.67
C TYR A 238 19.52 8.53 -5.15
N ASN A 239 20.51 8.54 -4.24
CA ASN A 239 21.90 8.69 -4.63
C ASN A 239 22.38 7.55 -5.53
N TYR A 240 21.96 6.32 -5.25
CA TYR A 240 22.26 5.19 -6.13
C TYR A 240 21.61 5.37 -7.50
N LEU A 241 20.31 5.68 -7.54
CA LEU A 241 19.58 5.89 -8.79
C LEU A 241 20.16 7.04 -9.63
N LEU A 242 20.59 8.14 -9.01
CA LEU A 242 21.17 9.28 -9.73
C LEU A 242 22.59 9.03 -10.25
N ARG A 243 23.38 8.20 -9.57
CA ARG A 243 24.82 8.06 -9.86
C ARG A 243 25.18 6.77 -10.58
N LEU A 244 24.45 5.69 -10.32
CA LEU A 244 24.82 4.33 -10.69
C LEU A 244 23.74 3.60 -11.48
N HIS A 245 22.55 4.17 -11.68
CA HIS A 245 21.53 3.56 -12.52
C HIS A 245 21.99 3.48 -13.97
N ASP A 246 22.04 2.26 -14.51
CA ASP A 246 22.13 2.04 -15.95
C ASP A 246 20.78 2.35 -16.61
N THR A 247 20.75 3.34 -17.50
CA THR A 247 19.53 3.76 -18.20
C THR A 247 18.96 2.67 -19.13
N ASN A 248 19.73 1.63 -19.44
CA ASN A 248 19.25 0.46 -20.17
C ASN A 248 18.59 -0.60 -19.26
N ASN A 249 18.73 -0.46 -17.94
CA ASN A 249 18.11 -1.36 -16.97
C ASN A 249 16.59 -1.09 -16.87
N LYS A 250 15.83 -1.76 -17.75
CA LYS A 250 14.37 -1.69 -17.79
C LYS A 250 13.71 -2.17 -16.50
N ALA A 251 14.35 -3.06 -15.74
CA ALA A 251 13.79 -3.58 -14.49
C ALA A 251 13.74 -2.52 -13.38
N ALA A 252 14.66 -1.55 -13.40
CA ALA A 252 14.69 -0.42 -12.47
C ALA A 252 14.08 0.88 -13.05
N ALA A 253 13.62 0.87 -14.31
CA ALA A 253 13.18 2.08 -15.01
C ALA A 253 12.01 2.79 -14.32
N THR A 254 11.04 2.03 -13.77
CA THR A 254 9.91 2.63 -13.04
C THR A 254 10.36 3.38 -11.79
N ALA A 255 11.22 2.77 -10.96
CA ALA A 255 11.74 3.42 -9.75
C ALA A 255 12.57 4.66 -10.09
N TYR A 256 13.37 4.59 -11.16
CA TYR A 256 14.14 5.72 -11.66
C TYR A 256 13.23 6.86 -12.18
N GLY A 257 12.19 6.52 -12.93
CA GLY A 257 11.19 7.49 -13.43
C GLY A 257 10.45 8.19 -12.30
N GLU A 258 9.90 7.43 -11.34
CA GLU A 258 9.16 7.97 -10.18
C GLU A 258 10.04 8.90 -9.32
N MET A 259 11.31 8.55 -9.12
CA MET A 259 12.26 9.43 -8.44
C MET A 259 12.41 10.77 -9.18
N ASN A 260 12.62 10.74 -10.50
CA ASN A 260 12.82 11.96 -11.28
C ASN A 260 11.57 12.84 -11.29
N GLU A 261 10.37 12.25 -11.39
CA GLU A 261 9.10 12.97 -11.27
C GLU A 261 9.01 13.70 -9.92
N LEU A 262 9.28 13.01 -8.81
CA LEU A 262 9.25 13.62 -7.48
C LEU A 262 10.32 14.70 -7.27
N LEU A 263 11.52 14.52 -7.82
CA LEU A 263 12.56 15.55 -7.76
C LEU A 263 12.11 16.80 -8.54
N ALA A 264 11.52 16.64 -9.72
CA ALA A 264 11.01 17.75 -10.52
C ALA A 264 9.87 18.50 -9.81
N GLU A 265 8.95 17.79 -9.15
CA GLU A 265 7.87 18.41 -8.36
C GLU A 265 8.41 19.21 -7.16
N ASN A 266 9.41 18.68 -6.46
CA ASN A 266 9.98 19.33 -5.28
C ASN A 266 10.88 20.53 -5.62
N VAL A 267 11.58 20.50 -6.76
CA VAL A 267 12.38 21.63 -7.25
C VAL A 267 11.49 22.78 -7.73
N ASN A 268 10.31 22.49 -8.28
CA ASN A 268 9.36 23.49 -8.79
C ASN A 268 8.33 23.99 -7.76
N ALA A 269 8.47 23.65 -6.48
CA ALA A 269 7.47 23.95 -5.44
C ALA A 269 7.26 25.44 -5.11
N LYS A 270 8.02 26.38 -5.72
CA LYS A 270 7.80 27.84 -5.62
C LYS A 270 8.19 28.59 -6.89
N ALA A 271 7.24 28.82 -7.78
CA ALA A 271 7.12 30.13 -8.42
C ALA A 271 5.84 30.77 -7.85
N PRO A 272 5.93 31.69 -6.87
CA PRO A 272 4.77 32.51 -6.55
C PRO A 272 4.43 33.28 -7.82
N GLN A 273 3.22 33.08 -8.35
CA GLN A 273 2.63 34.04 -9.27
C GLN A 273 2.47 35.34 -8.48
N GLY A 274 3.50 36.16 -8.55
CA GLY A 274 3.51 37.51 -8.01
C GLY A 274 2.32 38.26 -8.60
N GLN A 275 1.56 38.85 -7.69
CA GLN A 275 0.65 39.94 -7.95
C GLN A 275 1.34 40.96 -8.88
N GLY A 276 0.86 41.07 -10.11
CA GLY A 276 1.05 42.28 -10.90
C GLY A 276 0.03 43.30 -10.44
N GLU A 277 0.32 43.97 -9.32
CA GLU A 277 -0.35 45.21 -8.97
C GLU A 277 -0.17 46.25 -10.09
N GLY A 278 -1.24 47.02 -10.31
CA GLY A 278 -1.27 48.09 -11.28
C GLY A 278 -0.26 49.20 -10.97
N GLY A 279 0.42 49.64 -12.02
CA GLY A 279 1.14 50.91 -12.05
C GLY A 279 0.52 51.82 -13.10
N LYS A 280 -0.44 52.66 -12.69
CA LYS A 280 -0.71 53.93 -13.36
C LYS A 280 0.57 54.77 -13.32
N ARG A 281 1.01 55.29 -14.47
CA ARG A 281 1.66 56.60 -14.57
C ARG A 281 1.20 57.29 -15.84
N GLU A 282 0.64 58.48 -15.58
CA GLU A 282 0.55 59.72 -16.38
C GLU A 282 0.57 59.64 -17.91
#